data_AF-A0A484ZE49-F1
#
_entry.id   AF-A0A484ZE49-F1
#
_cell.length_a   1.000
_cell.length_b   1.000
_cell.length_c   1.000
_cell.angle_alpha   90.00
_cell.angle_beta   90.00
_cell.angle_gamma   90.00
#
_symmetry.space_group_name_H-M   'P 1'
#
loop_
_entity.id
_entity.type
_entity.pdbx_description
1 polymer ?
#
loop_
_entity_poly.entity_id
_entity_poly.type
_entity_poly.pdbx_seq_one_letter_code
_entity_poly.pdbx_strand_id
1 'polypeptide(L)'
;MQTRKIGPLFARYTIPALIAMLVSGTYQIIDGIFVGRYIGSDGLAAINLAWPMVGVLLAVGLMIGIGIGSHISLNRGRVMMKKRRHF
;
A
#
# COMPACT_ATOMS: atom_id res chain seq x y z
N MET A 1 -25.25 14.23 -9.74
CA MET A 1 -23.94 13.53 -9.68
C MET A 1 -23.04 14.19 -10.69
N GLN A 2 -22.09 15.04 -10.27
CA GLN A 2 -21.12 15.57 -11.21
C GLN A 2 -20.12 14.46 -11.56
N THR A 3 -20.23 13.92 -12.77
CA THR A 3 -19.22 13.07 -13.40
C THR A 3 -17.94 13.89 -13.58
N ARG A 4 -17.16 14.06 -12.51
CA ARG A 4 -15.81 14.61 -12.65
C ARG A 4 -15.04 13.67 -13.59
N LYS A 5 -14.34 14.25 -14.58
CA LYS A 5 -13.53 13.51 -15.55
C LYS A 5 -12.63 12.52 -14.79
N ILE A 6 -12.59 11.26 -15.23
CA ILE A 6 -11.89 10.17 -14.55
C ILE A 6 -10.39 10.45 -14.46
N GLY A 7 -9.80 11.07 -15.51
CA GLY A 7 -8.38 11.43 -15.58
C GLY A 7 -7.85 12.24 -14.38
N PRO A 8 -8.39 13.44 -14.08
CA PRO A 8 -7.91 14.24 -12.95
C PRO A 8 -8.18 13.61 -11.59
N LEU A 9 -9.22 12.77 -11.46
CA LEU A 9 -9.47 12.04 -10.22
C LEU A 9 -8.43 10.93 -10.01
N PHE A 10 -8.14 10.17 -11.06
CA PHE A 10 -7.11 9.14 -11.06
C PHE A 10 -5.74 9.73 -10.73
N ALA A 11 -5.33 10.80 -11.43
CA ALA A 11 -4.07 11.49 -11.16
C ALA A 11 -3.96 11.98 -9.72
N ARG A 12 -5.05 12.52 -9.14
CA ARG A 12 -5.08 13.00 -7.76
C ARG A 12 -4.84 11.92 -6.70
N TYR A 13 -5.19 10.66 -6.98
CA TYR A 13 -4.95 9.55 -6.05
C TYR A 13 -3.66 8.78 -6.37
N THR A 14 -3.38 8.57 -7.65
CA THR A 14 -2.23 7.76 -8.10
C THR A 14 -0.91 8.51 -7.93
N ILE A 15 -0.84 9.80 -8.22
CA ILE A 15 0.42 10.56 -8.10
C ILE A 15 0.96 10.53 -6.66
N PRO A 16 0.17 10.86 -5.61
CA PRO A 16 0.65 10.76 -4.24
C PRO A 16 1.05 9.33 -3.84
N ALA A 17 0.29 8.32 -4.28
CA ALA A 17 0.60 6.92 -4.00
C ALA A 17 1.93 6.48 -4.63
N LEU A 18 2.19 6.87 -5.88
CA LEU A 18 3.45 6.58 -6.57
C LEU A 18 4.63 7.26 -5.87
N ILE A 19 4.48 8.53 -5.47
CA ILE A 19 5.53 9.24 -4.72
C ILE A 19 5.81 8.51 -3.40
N ALA A 20 4.78 8.10 -2.67
CA ALA A 20 4.95 7.35 -1.43
C ALA A 20 5.71 6.02 -1.66
N MET A 21 5.38 5.30 -2.74
CA MET A 21 6.10 4.07 -3.11
C MET A 21 7.56 4.34 -3.52
N LEU A 22 7.84 5.42 -4.25
CA LEU A 22 9.20 5.80 -4.62
C LEU A 22 10.05 6.18 -3.41
N VAL A 23 9.49 6.94 -2.47
CA VAL A 23 10.16 7.30 -1.21
C VAL A 23 10.43 6.04 -0.39
N SER A 24 9.46 5.14 -0.28
CA SER A 24 9.63 3.86 0.42
C SER A 24 10.73 3.00 -0.22
N GLY A 25 10.78 2.90 -1.55
CA GLY A 25 11.81 2.15 -2.25
C GLY A 25 13.20 2.77 -2.07
N THR A 26 13.29 4.10 -2.15
CA THR A 26 14.54 4.84 -1.90
C THR A 26 15.05 4.61 -0.48
N TYR A 27 14.16 4.61 0.51
CA TYR A 27 14.51 4.29 1.89
C TYR A 27 15.10 2.89 2.03
N GLN A 28 14.51 1.89 1.37
CA GLN A 28 15.00 0.50 1.40
C GLN A 28 16.41 0.37 0.77
N ILE A 29 16.66 1.09 -0.33
CA ILE A 29 17.99 1.13 -0.97
C ILE A 29 19.02 1.77 -0.05
N ILE A 30 18.68 2.92 0.54
CA ILE A 30 19.56 3.63 1.46
C ILE A 30 19.86 2.74 2.67
N ASP A 31 18.85 2.15 3.29
CA ASP A 31 19.00 1.24 4.42
C ASP A 31 19.94 0.05 4.08
N GLY A 32 19.74 -0.58 2.92
CA GLY A 32 20.61 -1.63 2.43
C GLY A 32 22.06 -1.20 2.20
N ILE A 33 22.30 0.01 1.65
CA ILE A 33 23.64 0.56 1.47
C ILE A 33 24.31 0.84 2.81
N PHE A 34 23.59 1.41 3.78
CA PHE A 34 24.10 1.68 5.11
C PHE A 34 24.48 0.38 5.80
N VAL A 35 23.57 -0.60 5.89
CA VAL A 35 23.87 -1.90 6.49
C VAL A 35 25.03 -2.59 5.78
N GLY A 36 25.02 -2.60 4.45
CA GLY A 36 26.06 -3.20 3.64
C GLY A 36 27.44 -2.55 3.81
N ARG A 37 27.50 -1.24 4.12
CA ARG A 37 28.78 -0.53 4.30
C ARG A 37 29.27 -0.51 5.76
N TYR A 38 28.37 -0.48 6.73
CA TYR A 38 28.73 -0.43 8.16
C TYR A 38 28.88 -1.81 8.80
N ILE A 39 28.07 -2.79 8.40
CA ILE A 39 28.06 -4.15 8.97
C ILE A 39 28.60 -5.17 7.96
N GLY A 40 28.41 -4.92 6.66
CA GLY A 40 28.92 -5.81 5.61
C GLY A 40 27.97 -6.97 5.27
N SER A 41 28.54 -8.06 4.76
CA SER A 41 27.81 -9.25 4.32
C SER A 41 26.96 -9.87 5.42
N ASP A 42 27.47 -9.88 6.65
CA ASP A 42 26.83 -10.56 7.77
C ASP A 42 25.56 -9.82 8.22
N GLY A 43 25.57 -8.49 8.14
CA GLY A 43 24.39 -7.67 8.40
C GLY A 43 23.30 -7.87 7.36
N LEU A 44 23.68 -7.92 6.07
CA LEU A 44 22.73 -8.20 4.98
C LEU A 44 22.15 -9.61 5.07
N ALA A 45 22.97 -10.60 5.45
CA ALA A 45 22.52 -11.98 5.66
C ALA A 45 21.53 -12.07 6.83
N ALA A 46 21.82 -11.41 7.96
CA ALA A 46 20.93 -11.36 9.12
C ALA A 46 19.58 -10.72 8.78
N ILE A 47 19.57 -9.60 8.05
CA ILE A 47 18.33 -8.94 7.62
C ILE A 47 17.51 -9.87 6.73
N ASN A 48 18.13 -10.51 5.73
CA ASN A 48 17.43 -11.44 4.83
C ASN A 48 16.85 -12.65 5.57
N LEU A 49 17.52 -13.14 6.62
CA LEU A 49 17.00 -14.20 7.48
C LEU A 49 15.82 -13.73 8.35
N ALA A 50 15.78 -12.45 8.74
CA ALA A 50 14.71 -11.87 9.55
C ALA A 50 13.47 -11.45 8.73
N TRP A 51 13.64 -11.10 7.45
CA TRP A 51 12.57 -10.65 6.55
C TRP A 51 11.33 -11.56 6.49
N PRO A 52 11.43 -12.91 6.52
CA PRO A 52 10.26 -13.78 6.53
C PRO A 52 9.29 -13.48 7.69
N MET A 53 9.82 -13.17 8.88
CA MET A 53 9.00 -12.85 10.05
C MET A 53 8.26 -11.51 9.87
N VAL A 54 8.97 -10.51 9.35
CA VAL A 54 8.37 -9.21 8.98
C VAL A 54 7.32 -9.40 7.88
N GLY A 55 7.59 -10.28 6.91
CA GLY A 55 6.68 -10.62 5.82
C GLY A 55 5.35 -11.18 6.30
N VAL A 56 5.35 -12.07 7.30
CA VAL A 56 4.12 -12.59 7.92
C VAL A 56 3.32 -11.47 8.57
N LEU A 57 3.99 -10.59 9.34
CA LEU A 57 3.32 -9.46 9.98
C LEU A 57 2.71 -8.50 8.96
N LEU A 58 3.45 -8.17 7.90
CA LEU A 58 2.96 -7.35 6.79
C LEU A 58 1.79 -8.02 6.07
N ALA A 59 1.86 -9.33 5.81
CA ALA A 59 0.79 -10.07 5.15
C ALA A 59 -0.52 -9.98 5.93
N VAL A 60 -0.48 -10.19 7.26
CA VAL A 60 -1.66 -10.06 8.12
C VAL A 60 -2.16 -8.61 8.14
N GLY A 61 -1.26 -7.63 8.28
CA GLY A 61 -1.62 -6.21 8.28
C GLY A 61 -2.30 -5.78 6.97
N LEU A 62 -1.75 -6.21 5.83
CA LEU A 62 -2.31 -5.92 4.51
C LEU A 62 -3.63 -6.65 4.28
N MET A 63 -3.76 -7.91 4.71
CA MET A 63 -5.01 -8.67 4.63
C MET A 63 -6.14 -7.92 5.34
N ILE A 64 -5.89 -7.45 6.57
CA ILE A 64 -6.88 -6.72 7.36
C ILE A 64 -7.14 -5.34 6.74
N GLY A 65 -6.10 -4.57 6.45
CA GLY A 65 -6.23 -3.20 5.95
C GLY A 65 -6.95 -3.12 4.60
N ILE A 66 -6.47 -3.89 3.62
CA ILE A 66 -7.06 -3.92 2.27
C ILE A 66 -8.39 -4.67 2.29
N GLY A 67 -8.50 -5.77 3.05
CA GLY A 67 -9.73 -6.56 3.15
C GLY A 67 -10.91 -5.76 3.69
N ILE A 68 -10.72 -5.04 4.80
CA ILE A 68 -11.75 -4.15 5.36
C ILE A 68 -12.09 -3.01 4.39
N GLY A 69 -11.08 -2.38 3.79
CA GLY A 69 -11.28 -1.31 2.82
C GLY A 69 -12.11 -1.74 1.61
N SER A 70 -11.83 -2.93 1.07
CA SER A 70 -12.58 -3.53 -0.03
C SER A 70 -14.04 -3.81 0.37
N HIS A 71 -14.25 -4.38 1.56
CA HIS A 71 -15.60 -4.68 2.06
C HIS A 71 -16.43 -3.40 2.26
N ILE A 72 -15.83 -2.33 2.81
CA ILE A 72 -16.48 -1.02 2.97
C ILE A 72 -16.81 -0.42 1.60
N SER A 73 -15.90 -0.49 0.63
CA SER A 73 -16.10 0.02 -0.73
C SER A 73 -17.31 -0.66 -1.41
N LEU A 74 -17.38 -2.00 -1.32
CA LEU A 74 -18.50 -2.78 -1.86
C LEU A 74 -19.82 -2.43 -1.19
N ASN A 75 -19.84 -2.31 0.14
CA ASN A 75 -21.06 -1.98 0.86
C ASN A 75 -21.57 -0.57 0.55
N ARG A 76 -20.66 0.42 0.44
CA ARG A 76 -20.99 1.78 -0.01
C ARG A 76 -21.62 1.75 -1.41
N GLY A 77 -21.07 0.96 -2.33
CA GLY A 77 -21.64 0.75 -3.66
C GLY A 77 -23.06 0.18 -3.62
N ARG A 78 -23.30 -0.86 -2.81
CA ARG A 78 -24.63 -1.49 -2.65
C ARG A 78 -25.67 -0.53 -2.07
N VAL A 79 -25.31 0.26 -1.05
CA VAL A 79 -26.20 1.27 -0.45
C VAL A 79 -26.60 2.32 -1.49
N MET A 80 -25.64 2.78 -2.31
CA MET A 80 -25.90 3.75 -3.38
C MET A 80 -26.89 3.19 -4.43
N MET A 81 -26.77 1.90 -4.76
CA MET A 81 -27.66 1.20 -5.70
C MET A 81 -29.07 1.03 -5.14
N LYS A 82 -29.21 0.68 -3.85
CA LYS A 82 -30.52 0.53 -3.19
C LYS A 82 -31.26 1.86 -3.10
N LYS A 83 -30.56 2.97 -2.80
CA LYS A 83 -31.14 4.32 -2.77
C LYS A 83 -31.69 4.78 -4.13
N ARG A 84 -31.12 4.29 -5.24
CA ARG A 84 -31.57 4.57 -6.61
C ARG A 84 -32.78 3.76 -7.07
N ARG A 85 -33.17 2.69 -6.35
CA ARG A 85 -34.33 1.83 -6.70
C ARG A 85 -35.62 2.23 -5.99
N HIS A 86 -35.53 3.10 -4.99
CA HIS A 86 -36.67 3.64 -4.24
C HIS A 86 -37.06 5.07 -4.71
N PHE A 87 -36.47 5.53 -5.81
CA PHE A 87 -36.84 6.69 -6.61
C PHE A 87 -37.03 6.22 -8.05
#